data_AF-A0A536T219-F1
#
_entry.id   AF-A0A536T219-F1
#
_cell.length_a   1.000
_cell.length_b   1.000
_cell.length_c   1.000
_cell.angle_alpha   90.00
_cell.angle_beta   90.00
_cell.angle_gamma   90.00
#
_symmetry.space_group_name_H-M   'P 1'
#
loop_
_entity.id
_entity.type
_entity.pdbx_description
1 polymer ?
#
loop_
_entity_poly.entity_id
_entity_poly.type
_entity_poly.pdbx_seq_one_letter_code
_entity_poly.pdbx_strand_id
1 'polypeptide(L)' 'MALIVQKFGGTSVGSVERIRNVARRIAKWRAAGHDVVVVPSAMAGETNRLIGLAREIQAQPEPRELDVVAAT' A
#
# COMPACT_ATOMS: atom_id res chain seq x y z
N MET A 1 -2.53 -17.08 -20.93
CA MET A 1 -1.59 -16.65 -19.88
C MET A 1 -1.13 -15.23 -20.18
N ALA A 2 -1.24 -14.31 -19.23
CA ALA A 2 -0.81 -12.91 -19.38
C ALA A 2 -0.16 -12.43 -18.06
N LEU A 3 0.67 -11.40 -18.15
CA LEU A 3 1.24 -10.70 -16.99
C LEU A 3 0.35 -9.51 -16.63
N ILE A 4 -0.18 -9.49 -15.42
CA ILE A 4 -1.12 -8.46 -14.94
C ILE A 4 -0.51 -7.73 -13.74
N VAL A 5 -0.47 -6.39 -13.81
CA VAL A 5 -0.09 -5.55 -12.68
C VAL A 5 -1.35 -4.96 -12.04
N GLN A 6 -1.55 -5.18 -10.75
CA GLN A 6 -2.69 -4.66 -9.99
C GLN A 6 -2.22 -3.75 -8.86
N LYS A 7 -2.65 -2.48 -8.90
CA LYS A 7 -2.36 -1.50 -7.83
C LYS A 7 -3.58 -1.30 -6.94
N PHE A 8 -3.39 -1.35 -5.62
CA PHE A 8 -4.45 -1.11 -4.64
C PHE A 8 -4.10 0.11 -3.78
N GLY A 9 -4.94 1.14 -3.82
CA GLY A 9 -4.76 2.34 -3.00
C GLY A 9 -5.16 2.12 -1.53
N GLY A 10 -4.81 3.06 -0.66
CA GLY A 10 -4.99 2.91 0.79
C GLY A 10 -6.43 2.63 1.24
N THR A 11 -7.43 3.18 0.54
CA THR A 11 -8.85 2.87 0.82
C THR A 11 -9.22 1.41 0.54
N SER A 12 -8.58 0.80 -0.48
CA SER A 12 -8.77 -0.61 -0.84
C SER A 12 -8.11 -1.58 0.14
N VAL A 13 -7.16 -1.10 0.95
CA VAL A 13 -6.44 -1.90 1.96
C VAL A 13 -6.60 -1.35 3.38
N GLY A 14 -7.53 -0.42 3.61
CA GLY A 14 -7.65 0.31 4.87
C GLY A 14 -8.17 -0.50 6.06
N SER A 15 -8.47 -1.78 5.89
CA SER A 15 -8.82 -2.68 6.98
C SER A 15 -8.44 -4.12 6.63
N VAL A 16 -8.29 -4.97 7.65
CA VAL A 16 -8.00 -6.40 7.48
C VAL A 16 -9.04 -7.09 6.59
N GLU A 17 -10.31 -6.74 6.73
CA GLU A 17 -11.38 -7.28 5.89
C GLU A 17 -11.20 -6.90 4.41
N ARG A 18 -10.86 -5.64 4.14
CA ARG A 18 -10.62 -5.15 2.78
C ARG A 18 -9.37 -5.80 2.16
N ILE A 19 -8.31 -6.00 2.94
CA ILE A 19 -7.11 -6.74 2.52
C ILE A 19 -7.48 -8.18 2.14
N ARG A 20 -8.29 -8.87 2.96
CA ARG A 20 -8.79 -10.22 2.62
C ARG A 20 -9.59 -10.21 1.33
N ASN A 21 -10.40 -9.19 1.09
CA ASN A 21 -11.15 -9.07 -0.17
C ASN A 21 -10.23 -8.85 -1.38
N VAL A 22 -9.21 -8.01 -1.24
CA VAL A 22 -8.16 -7.81 -2.26
C VAL A 22 -7.43 -9.14 -2.57
N ALA A 23 -7.04 -9.89 -1.53
CA ALA A 23 -6.41 -11.20 -1.70
C ALA A 23 -7.30 -12.19 -2.48
N ARG A 24 -8.61 -12.25 -2.17
CA ARG A 24 -9.56 -13.08 -2.94
C ARG A 24 -9.63 -12.67 -4.41
N ARG A 25 -9.57 -11.37 -4.71
CA ARG A 25 -9.55 -10.87 -6.10
C ARG A 25 -8.27 -11.29 -6.83
N ILE A 26 -7.11 -11.14 -6.21
CA ILE A 26 -5.82 -11.56 -6.78
C ILE A 26 -5.80 -13.07 -7.05
N ALA A 27 -6.30 -13.87 -6.10
CA ALA A 27 -6.36 -15.33 -6.23
C ALA A 27 -7.20 -15.77 -7.44
N LYS A 28 -8.30 -15.07 -7.76
CA LYS A 28 -9.11 -15.34 -8.95
C LYS A 28 -8.30 -15.17 -10.25
N TRP A 29 -7.50 -14.13 -10.35
CA TRP A 29 -6.64 -13.89 -11.52
C TRP A 29 -5.54 -14.94 -11.64
N ARG A 30 -4.94 -15.33 -10.51
CA ARG A 30 -3.95 -16.42 -10.51
C ARG A 30 -4.57 -17.74 -10.93
N ALA A 31 -5.76 -18.07 -10.43
CA ALA A 31 -6.50 -19.29 -10.78
C ALA A 31 -6.91 -19.33 -12.26
N ALA A 32 -7.13 -18.17 -12.89
CA ALA A 32 -7.38 -18.07 -14.33
C ALA A 32 -6.12 -18.23 -15.21
N GLY A 33 -4.95 -18.54 -14.62
CA GLY A 33 -3.72 -18.83 -15.35
C GLY A 33 -2.94 -17.57 -15.75
N HIS A 34 -3.03 -16.49 -14.98
CA HIS A 34 -2.23 -15.28 -15.16
C HIS A 34 -1.08 -15.20 -14.15
N ASP A 35 0.02 -14.57 -14.56
CA ASP A 35 1.04 -14.07 -13.65
C ASP A 35 0.61 -12.70 -13.13
N VAL A 36 0.72 -12.48 -11.83
CA VAL A 36 0.18 -11.28 -11.18
C VAL A 36 1.25 -10.61 -10.33
N VAL A 37 1.50 -9.33 -10.61
CA VAL A 37 2.30 -8.43 -9.76
C VAL A 37 1.35 -7.50 -9.03
N VAL A 38 1.53 -7.34 -7.72
CA VAL A 38 0.63 -6.57 -6.87
C VAL A 38 1.39 -5.44 -6.20
N VAL A 39 0.86 -4.21 -6.29
CA VAL A 39 1.43 -3.02 -5.65
C VAL A 39 0.41 -2.45 -4.66
N PRO A 40 0.54 -2.74 -3.35
CA PRO A 40 -0.27 -2.08 -2.34
C PRO A 40 0.32 -0.72 -1.95
N SER A 41 -0.54 0.24 -1.60
CA SER A 41 -0.16 1.42 -0.82
C SER A 41 -0.28 1.12 0.69
N ALA A 42 0.23 2.01 1.54
CA ALA A 42 -0.08 1.99 2.98
C ALA A 42 -1.59 2.03 3.23
N MET A 43 -2.04 1.54 4.39
CA MET A 43 -3.44 1.58 4.79
C MET A 43 -3.96 3.03 4.85
N ALA A 44 -5.26 3.22 4.59
CA ALA A 44 -5.88 4.55 4.57
C ALA A 44 -5.52 5.36 5.83
N GLY A 45 -4.93 6.54 5.62
CA GLY A 45 -4.55 7.47 6.70
C GLY A 45 -3.13 7.28 7.24
N GLU A 46 -2.50 6.11 7.07
CA GLU A 46 -1.20 5.82 7.70
C GLU A 46 -0.06 6.68 7.16
N THR A 47 0.01 6.92 5.85
CA THR A 47 1.02 7.83 5.27
C THR A 47 0.91 9.23 5.86
N ASN A 48 -0.31 9.76 6.00
CA ASN A 48 -0.52 11.09 6.59
C ASN A 48 -0.17 11.11 8.08
N ARG A 49 -0.49 10.04 8.83
CA ARG A 49 -0.15 9.89 10.24
C ARG A 49 1.37 9.91 10.45
N LEU A 50 2.10 9.11 9.67
CA LEU A 50 3.57 9.01 9.77
C LEU A 50 4.27 10.32 9.37
N ILE A 51 3.85 10.95 8.27
CA ILE A 51 4.39 12.26 7.87
C ILE A 51 4.04 13.35 8.90
N GLY A 52 2.85 13.28 9.51
CA GLY A 52 2.44 14.17 10.60
C GLY A 52 3.38 14.08 11.80
N LEU A 53 3.64 12.85 12.27
CA LEU A 53 4.56 12.61 13.38
C LEU A 53 5.98 13.11 13.10
N ALA A 54 6.49 12.91 11.87
CA ALA A 54 7.79 13.44 11.48
C ALA A 54 7.83 14.98 11.55
N ARG A 55 6.74 15.65 11.16
CA ARG A 55 6.61 17.12 11.19
C ARG A 55 6.49 17.71 12.60
N GLU A 56 5.95 16.95 13.55
CA GLU A 56 5.92 17.35 14.96
C GLU A 56 7.33 17.38 15.58
N ILE A 57 8.24 16.55 15.09
CA ILE A 57 9.65 16.53 15.52
C ILE A 57 10.46 17.62 14.80
N GLN A 58 10.27 17.76 13.49
CA GLN A 58 11.01 18.69 12.65
C GLN A 58 10.09 19.32 11.60
N ALA A 59 9.93 20.65 11.62
CA ALA A 59 9.00 21.35 10.73
C ALA A 59 9.25 21.08 9.22
N GLN A 60 10.52 20.87 8.85
CA GLN A 60 10.94 20.43 7.52
C GLN A 60 11.81 19.19 7.66
N PRO A 61 11.22 17.98 7.78
CA PRO A 61 11.99 16.74 7.92
C PRO A 61 12.97 16.57 6.76
N GLU A 62 14.14 16.01 7.06
CA GLU A 62 15.13 15.71 6.02
C GLU A 62 14.53 14.69 5.03
N PRO A 63 14.61 14.91 3.70
CA PRO A 63 13.92 14.07 2.72
C PRO A 63 14.29 12.59 2.78
N ARG A 64 15.57 12.24 2.94
CA ARG A 64 16.01 10.84 3.02
C ARG A 64 15.42 10.15 4.25
N GLU A 65 15.35 10.82 5.40
CA GLU A 65 14.72 10.26 6.61
C GLU A 65 13.19 10.17 6.49
N LEU A 66 12.55 11.14 5.83
CA LEU A 66 11.10 11.09 5.59
C LEU A 66 10.72 9.92 4.68
N ASP A 67 11.53 9.59 3.69
CA ASP A 67 11.33 8.43 2.81
C ASP A 67 11.41 7.11 3.58
N VAL A 68 12.35 6.98 4.53
CA VAL A 68 12.44 5.79 5.39
C VAL A 68 11.15 5.61 6.20
N VAL A 69 10.62 6.70 6.75
CA VAL A 69 9.36 6.70 7.51
C VAL A 69 8.15 6.39 6.61
N ALA A 70 8.08 6.96 5.42
CA ALA A 70 6.96 6.75 4.51
C ALA A 70 6.92 5.34 3.88
N ALA A 71 8.04 4.61 3.93
CA ALA A 71 8.20 3.28 3.34
C ALA A 71 7.83 2.11 4.28
N THR A 72 7.64 2.35 5.58
CA THR A 72 7.19 1.33 6.55
C THR A 72 5.70 1.06 6.43
#